data_AF-A0A8J7E7T7-F1
#
_entry.id   AF-A0A8J7E7T7-F1
#
_cell.length_a   1.000
_cell.length_b   1.000
_cell.length_c   1.000
_cell.angle_alpha   90.00
_cell.angle_beta   90.00
_cell.angle_gamma   90.00
#
_symmetry.space_group_name_H-M   'P 1'
#
loop_
_entity.id
_entity.type
_entity.pdbx_description
1 polymer ?
#
loop_
_entity_poly.entity_id
_entity_poly.type
_entity_poly.pdbx_seq_one_letter_code
_entity_poly.pdbx_strand_id
1 'polypeptide(L)'
;MDWFSRRHAVVLARSSPGRLAYLEKTGIIVPQRTGQPPRLEVLYSWEQILEIRAISRLRQHLSFQTIRKILQYFDDHSVGCTLRDKHLVISSQGVSWVRSDTAAPQVIHLVGPGCSSMGQFVLAPLDISELGSSQAIAPSNAPKVVNIEQFRQKIRPR
;
A
#
# COMPACT_ATOMS: atom_id res chain seq x y z
N MET A 1 -20.11 6.63 -1.33
CA MET A 1 -18.68 6.38 -1.61
C MET A 1 -18.28 7.20 -2.83
N ASP A 2 -17.13 7.85 -2.78
CA ASP A 2 -16.63 8.67 -3.89
C ASP A 2 -15.95 7.82 -4.95
N TRP A 3 -16.31 8.06 -6.22
CA TRP A 3 -15.71 7.43 -7.40
C TRP A 3 -14.80 8.41 -8.12
N PHE A 4 -13.67 7.91 -8.59
CA PHE A 4 -12.61 8.72 -9.20
C PHE A 4 -12.33 8.26 -10.62
N SER A 5 -12.34 9.19 -11.58
CA SER A 5 -11.92 8.90 -12.95
C SER A 5 -10.45 8.47 -13.00
N ARG A 6 -10.04 7.81 -14.10
CA ARG A 6 -8.64 7.44 -14.32
C ARG A 6 -7.66 8.63 -14.16
N ARG A 7 -8.04 9.84 -14.59
CA ARG A 7 -7.20 11.05 -14.41
C ARG A 7 -6.98 11.38 -12.94
N HIS A 8 -8.05 11.34 -12.12
CA HIS A 8 -7.95 11.56 -10.68
C HIS A 8 -7.15 10.45 -9.99
N ALA A 9 -7.37 9.19 -10.36
CA ALA A 9 -6.67 8.05 -9.78
C ALA A 9 -5.14 8.13 -9.97
N VAL A 10 -4.68 8.53 -11.16
CA VAL A 10 -3.25 8.76 -11.45
C VAL A 10 -2.63 9.76 -10.46
N VAL A 11 -3.32 10.89 -10.23
CA VAL A 11 -2.82 11.96 -9.35
C VAL A 11 -2.86 11.53 -7.89
N LEU A 12 -3.99 11.00 -7.43
CA LEU A 12 -4.22 10.64 -6.02
C LEU A 12 -3.32 9.47 -5.58
N ALA A 13 -3.20 8.45 -6.43
CA ALA A 13 -2.35 7.30 -6.14
C ALA A 13 -0.85 7.60 -6.37
N ARG A 14 -0.51 8.76 -6.96
CA ARG A 14 0.85 9.12 -7.40
C ARG A 14 1.47 8.03 -8.27
N SER A 15 0.70 7.59 -9.26
CA SER A 15 1.07 6.49 -10.16
C SER A 15 1.04 6.96 -11.61
N SER A 16 1.22 6.05 -12.58
CA SER A 16 1.17 6.37 -14.01
C SER A 16 -0.01 5.67 -14.71
N PRO A 17 -0.51 6.20 -15.83
CA PRO A 17 -1.57 5.54 -16.60
C PRO A 17 -1.21 4.10 -17.00
N GLY A 18 0.04 3.85 -17.39
CA GLY A 18 0.53 2.51 -17.72
C GLY A 18 0.54 1.57 -16.52
N ARG A 19 0.87 2.07 -15.31
CA ARG A 19 0.80 1.26 -14.09
C ARG A 19 -0.64 0.92 -13.72
N LEU A 20 -1.58 1.86 -13.85
CA LEU A 20 -3.01 1.58 -13.63
C LEU A 20 -3.52 0.53 -14.63
N ALA A 21 -3.22 0.69 -15.92
CA ALA A 21 -3.60 -0.28 -16.95
C ALA A 21 -3.00 -1.67 -16.69
N TYR A 22 -1.78 -1.74 -16.17
CA TYR A 22 -1.15 -3.00 -15.80
C TYR A 22 -1.80 -3.65 -14.57
N LEU A 23 -2.11 -2.88 -13.53
CA LEU A 23 -2.83 -3.38 -12.34
C LEU A 23 -4.23 -3.90 -12.71
N GLU A 24 -4.89 -3.21 -13.64
CA GLU A 24 -6.17 -3.63 -14.22
C GLU A 24 -6.05 -4.92 -15.03
N LYS A 25 -5.08 -4.98 -15.95
CA LYS A 25 -4.80 -6.18 -16.77
C LYS A 25 -4.48 -7.41 -15.93
N THR A 26 -3.85 -7.21 -14.78
CA THR A 26 -3.40 -8.30 -13.89
C THR A 26 -4.45 -8.67 -12.84
N GLY A 27 -5.60 -8.00 -12.82
CA GLY A 27 -6.68 -8.27 -11.86
C GLY A 27 -6.41 -7.81 -10.43
N ILE A 28 -5.25 -7.23 -10.14
CA ILE A 28 -4.89 -6.73 -8.80
C ILE A 28 -5.80 -5.57 -8.40
N ILE A 29 -6.20 -4.74 -9.38
CA ILE A 29 -7.20 -3.69 -9.18
C ILE A 29 -8.27 -3.86 -10.25
N VAL A 30 -9.52 -4.01 -9.85
CA VAL A 30 -10.66 -4.14 -10.78
C VAL A 30 -11.53 -2.88 -10.70
N PRO A 31 -11.29 -1.85 -11.53
CA PRO A 31 -12.09 -0.63 -11.50
C PRO A 31 -13.51 -0.88 -11.99
N GLN A 32 -14.45 -0.05 -11.51
CA GLN A 32 -15.82 -0.06 -12.00
C GLN A 32 -15.88 0.56 -13.41
N ARG A 33 -16.70 -0.02 -14.29
CA ARG A 33 -16.99 0.55 -15.61
C ARG A 33 -18.45 0.96 -15.69
N THR A 34 -18.71 2.18 -16.14
CA THR A 34 -20.05 2.73 -16.29
C THR A 34 -20.24 3.30 -17.69
N GLY A 35 -21.46 3.23 -18.21
CA GLY A 35 -21.82 3.73 -19.55
C GLY A 35 -22.16 2.63 -20.54
N GLN A 36 -22.46 3.03 -21.77
CA GLN A 36 -22.77 2.13 -22.88
C GLN A 36 -21.55 1.98 -23.81
N PRO A 37 -21.31 0.80 -24.38
CA PRO A 37 -20.29 0.62 -25.41
C PRO A 37 -20.51 1.61 -26.58
N PRO A 38 -19.45 2.20 -27.16
CA PRO A 38 -18.02 1.96 -26.91
C PRO A 38 -17.39 2.88 -25.85
N ARG A 39 -18.15 3.81 -25.25
CA ARG A 39 -17.64 4.84 -24.33
C ARG A 39 -17.87 4.42 -22.88
N LEU A 40 -17.09 3.44 -22.42
CA LEU A 40 -17.06 3.05 -21.02
C LEU A 40 -16.15 3.99 -20.22
N GLU A 41 -16.72 4.63 -19.20
CA GLU A 41 -15.96 5.38 -18.21
C GLU A 41 -15.39 4.43 -17.16
N VAL A 42 -14.11 4.60 -16.82
CA VAL A 42 -13.40 3.78 -15.84
C VAL A 42 -13.25 4.56 -14.55
N LEU A 43 -13.83 4.02 -13.48
CA LEU A 43 -13.94 4.63 -12.16
C LEU A 43 -13.24 3.76 -11.10
N TYR A 44 -12.53 4.43 -10.20
CA TYR A 44 -11.80 3.80 -9.09
C TYR A 44 -12.43 4.25 -7.77
N SER A 45 -12.55 3.33 -6.81
CA SER A 45 -12.96 3.70 -5.45
C SER A 45 -11.79 4.29 -4.67
N TRP A 46 -12.08 4.94 -3.54
CA TRP A 46 -11.02 5.42 -2.63
C TRP A 46 -10.10 4.29 -2.15
N GLU A 47 -10.66 3.12 -1.82
CA GLU A 47 -9.87 1.97 -1.37
C GLU A 47 -8.91 1.47 -2.44
N GLN A 48 -9.35 1.47 -3.70
CA GLN A 48 -8.48 1.12 -4.82
C GLN A 48 -7.35 2.15 -4.99
N ILE A 49 -7.62 3.43 -4.76
CA ILE A 49 -6.58 4.47 -4.81
C ILE A 49 -5.52 4.23 -3.73
N LEU A 50 -5.94 3.93 -2.51
CA LEU A 50 -5.01 3.62 -1.41
C LEU A 50 -4.18 2.36 -1.71
N GLU A 51 -4.82 1.33 -2.27
CA GLU A 51 -4.15 0.09 -2.68
C GLU A 51 -3.11 0.33 -3.78
N ILE A 52 -3.48 1.05 -4.86
CA ILE A 52 -2.55 1.41 -5.93
C ILE A 52 -1.35 2.18 -5.36
N ARG A 53 -1.59 3.06 -4.38
CA ARG A 53 -0.54 3.86 -3.75
C ARG A 53 0.40 3.00 -2.90
N ALA A 54 -0.14 2.06 -2.12
CA ALA A 54 0.65 1.12 -1.35
C ALA A 54 1.54 0.26 -2.26
N ILE A 55 0.96 -0.32 -3.32
CA ILE A 55 1.70 -1.09 -4.33
C ILE A 55 2.77 -0.23 -5.02
N SER A 56 2.43 1.01 -5.39
CA SER A 56 3.36 1.91 -6.09
C SER A 56 4.58 2.25 -5.22
N ARG A 57 4.39 2.43 -3.91
CA ARG A 57 5.49 2.63 -2.94
C ARG A 57 6.33 1.36 -2.81
N LEU A 58 5.70 0.21 -2.60
CA LEU A 58 6.42 -1.06 -2.44
C LEU A 58 7.26 -1.41 -3.69
N ARG A 59 6.75 -1.06 -4.88
CA ARG A 59 7.44 -1.29 -6.17
C ARG A 59 8.72 -0.48 -6.35
N GLN A 60 8.95 0.56 -5.55
CA GLN A 60 10.22 1.29 -5.54
C GLN A 60 11.36 0.44 -4.98
N HIS A 61 11.04 -0.58 -4.19
CA HIS A 61 12.01 -1.43 -3.49
C HIS A 61 11.96 -2.89 -3.94
N LEU A 62 10.80 -3.37 -4.38
CA LEU A 62 10.58 -4.78 -4.72
C LEU A 62 10.26 -5.01 -6.18
N SER A 63 10.58 -6.21 -6.67
CA SER A 63 10.11 -6.69 -7.97
C SER A 63 8.59 -6.85 -7.98
N PHE A 64 7.94 -6.71 -9.14
CA PHE A 64 6.49 -6.92 -9.21
C PHE A 64 6.11 -8.38 -8.89
N GLN A 65 6.96 -9.32 -9.26
CA GLN A 65 6.77 -10.74 -8.93
C GLN A 65 6.83 -10.97 -7.43
N THR A 66 7.73 -10.27 -6.72
CA THR A 66 7.81 -10.32 -5.26
C THR A 66 6.55 -9.76 -4.62
N ILE A 67 6.03 -8.64 -5.12
CA ILE A 67 4.76 -8.08 -4.63
C ILE A 67 3.62 -9.08 -4.80
N ARG A 68 3.53 -9.76 -5.95
CA ARG A 68 2.52 -10.81 -6.14
C ARG A 68 2.66 -11.96 -5.15
N LYS A 69 3.89 -12.39 -4.84
CA LYS A 69 4.12 -13.40 -3.81
C LYS A 69 3.65 -12.94 -2.43
N ILE A 70 3.87 -11.67 -2.09
CA ILE A 70 3.38 -11.08 -0.83
C ILE A 70 1.85 -11.07 -0.79
N LEU A 71 1.19 -10.65 -1.88
CA LEU A 71 -0.27 -10.66 -1.98
C LEU A 71 -0.82 -12.08 -1.83
N GLN A 72 -0.19 -13.05 -2.51
CA GLN A 72 -0.56 -14.46 -2.41
C GLN A 72 -0.38 -14.99 -0.98
N TYR A 73 0.74 -14.65 -0.33
CA TYR A 73 0.97 -15.02 1.07
C TYR A 73 -0.16 -14.53 1.98
N PHE A 74 -0.63 -13.29 1.82
CA PHE A 74 -1.75 -12.79 2.63
C PHE A 74 -3.06 -13.49 2.33
N ASP A 75 -3.31 -13.84 1.07
CA ASP A 75 -4.48 -14.60 0.64
C ASP A 75 -4.47 -16.02 1.24
N ASP A 76 -3.34 -16.72 1.12
CA ASP A 76 -3.12 -18.08 1.65
C ASP A 76 -3.32 -18.14 3.18
N HIS A 77 -3.06 -17.04 3.90
CA HIS A 77 -3.19 -16.94 5.35
C HIS A 77 -4.47 -16.22 5.80
N SER A 78 -5.45 -16.03 4.90
CA SER A 78 -6.76 -15.43 5.21
C SER A 78 -6.69 -14.02 5.81
N VAL A 79 -5.63 -13.26 5.53
CA VAL A 79 -5.45 -11.88 5.99
C VAL A 79 -5.96 -10.85 4.97
N GLY A 80 -6.43 -11.34 3.81
CA GLY A 80 -6.91 -10.53 2.70
C GLY A 80 -5.77 -10.03 1.81
N CYS A 81 -6.00 -10.09 0.50
CA CYS A 81 -5.02 -9.80 -0.55
C CYS A 81 -4.81 -8.30 -0.82
N THR A 82 -4.89 -7.44 0.22
CA THR A 82 -4.67 -5.99 0.12
C THR A 82 -3.46 -5.55 0.91
N LEU A 83 -2.75 -4.55 0.41
CA LEU A 83 -1.61 -3.90 1.08
C LEU A 83 -2.01 -2.62 1.81
N ARG A 84 -3.10 -1.96 1.41
CA ARG A 84 -3.51 -0.63 1.93
C ARG A 84 -3.72 -0.59 3.45
N ASP A 85 -4.10 -1.73 4.02
CA ASP A 85 -4.44 -1.93 5.43
C ASP A 85 -3.33 -2.63 6.22
N LYS A 86 -2.18 -2.90 5.58
CA LYS A 86 -1.06 -3.62 6.19
C LYS A 86 0.06 -2.66 6.56
N HIS A 87 0.58 -2.80 7.78
CA HIS A 87 1.76 -2.03 8.21
C HIS A 87 3.04 -2.72 7.72
N LEU A 88 3.47 -2.33 6.52
CA LEU A 88 4.69 -2.85 5.89
C LEU A 88 5.88 -1.93 6.19
N VAL A 89 6.94 -2.52 6.73
CA VAL A 89 8.22 -1.86 6.99
C VAL A 89 9.24 -2.33 5.96
N ILE A 90 9.86 -1.37 5.27
CA ILE A 90 10.91 -1.61 4.29
C ILE A 90 12.24 -1.22 4.93
N SER A 91 13.17 -2.16 5.01
CA SER A 91 14.52 -1.96 5.54
C SER A 91 15.58 -2.44 4.54
N SER A 92 16.87 -2.24 4.86
CA SER A 92 17.97 -2.79 4.07
C SER A 92 17.94 -4.33 4.00
N GLN A 93 17.32 -4.97 4.99
CA GLN A 93 17.17 -6.43 5.09
C GLN A 93 15.89 -6.94 4.41
N GLY A 94 15.11 -6.07 3.74
CA GLY A 94 13.95 -6.45 2.95
C GLY A 94 12.64 -5.89 3.49
N VAL A 95 11.56 -6.67 3.44
CA VAL A 95 10.19 -6.22 3.77
C VAL A 95 9.58 -7.08 4.84
N SER A 96 9.04 -6.42 5.86
CA SER A 96 8.40 -7.04 7.01
C SER A 96 6.99 -6.51 7.17
N TRP A 97 6.08 -7.36 7.60
CA TRP A 97 4.74 -6.97 8.00
C TRP A 97 4.65 -6.98 9.53
N VAL A 98 4.21 -5.86 10.09
CA VAL A 98 4.02 -5.70 11.53
C VAL A 98 2.53 -5.78 11.84
N ARG A 99 2.16 -6.70 12.74
CA ARG A 99 0.80 -6.80 13.28
C ARG A 99 0.77 -6.18 14.67
N SER A 100 -0.20 -5.31 14.89
CA SER A 100 -0.43 -4.64 16.18
C SER A 100 -1.77 -5.04 16.80
N ASP A 101 -2.35 -6.15 16.34
CA ASP A 101 -3.60 -6.72 16.84
C ASP A 101 -3.46 -7.45 18.18
N THR A 102 -2.22 -7.61 18.67
CA THR A 102 -1.88 -8.31 19.91
C THR A 102 -1.06 -7.42 20.84
N ALA A 103 -1.06 -7.73 22.14
CA ALA A 103 -0.39 -6.94 23.18
C ALA A 103 1.13 -6.77 22.97
N ALA A 104 1.75 -7.65 22.17
CA ALA A 104 3.11 -7.52 21.70
C ALA A 104 3.10 -7.46 20.17
N PRO A 105 3.78 -6.48 19.54
CA PRO A 105 3.81 -6.37 18.08
C PRO A 105 4.48 -7.61 17.47
N GLN A 106 3.79 -8.25 16.53
CA GLN A 106 4.32 -9.40 15.81
C GLN A 106 4.96 -8.94 14.52
N VAL A 107 6.21 -9.31 14.30
CA VAL A 107 6.96 -8.98 13.08
C VAL A 107 7.12 -10.23 12.23
N ILE A 108 6.60 -10.19 11.00
CA ILE A 108 6.69 -11.27 10.03
C ILE A 108 7.56 -10.79 8.87
N HIS A 109 8.73 -11.40 8.68
CA HIS A 109 9.57 -11.16 7.52
C HIS A 109 8.95 -11.82 6.28
N LEU A 110 8.63 -10.99 5.28
CA LEU A 110 8.07 -11.43 4.01
C LEU A 110 9.17 -11.68 2.98
N VAL A 111 10.18 -10.81 2.96
CA VAL A 111 11.28 -10.85 1.99
C VAL A 111 12.55 -10.40 2.69
N GLY A 112 13.66 -11.11 2.50
CA GLY A 112 14.97 -10.68 2.98
C GLY A 112 16.12 -11.53 2.43
N PRO A 113 17.37 -11.02 2.50
CA PRO A 113 18.55 -11.79 2.12
C PRO A 113 18.73 -12.95 3.11
N GLY A 114 18.84 -14.19 2.59
CA GLY A 114 18.96 -15.39 3.41
C GLY A 114 17.63 -16.03 3.85
N CYS A 115 16.47 -15.41 3.58
CA CYS A 115 15.17 -16.03 3.79
C CYS A 115 14.78 -16.87 2.57
N SER A 116 14.90 -18.20 2.67
CA SER A 116 14.43 -19.13 1.63
C SER A 116 12.90 -19.21 1.57
N SER A 117 12.23 -18.94 2.69
CA SER A 117 10.77 -18.99 2.85
C SER A 117 10.22 -17.61 3.23
N MET A 118 9.07 -17.26 2.64
CA MET A 118 8.30 -16.07 2.98
C MET A 118 7.46 -16.34 4.23
N GLY A 119 7.35 -15.35 5.13
CA GLY A 119 6.49 -15.44 6.31
C GLY A 119 7.19 -15.89 7.58
N GLN A 120 8.49 -15.61 7.73
CA GLN A 120 9.22 -15.98 8.95
C GLN A 120 8.83 -15.07 10.11
N PHE A 121 8.38 -15.67 11.21
CA PHE A 121 8.07 -14.95 12.44
C PHE A 121 9.34 -14.58 13.18
N VAL A 122 9.48 -13.30 13.54
CA VAL A 122 10.65 -12.78 14.25
C VAL A 122 10.28 -12.50 15.69
N LEU A 123 10.92 -13.22 16.60
CA LEU A 123 10.98 -12.84 18.00
C LEU A 123 12.02 -11.73 18.12
N ALA A 124 11.58 -10.48 18.13
CA ALA A 124 12.46 -9.38 18.50
C ALA A 124 12.66 -9.47 20.02
N PRO A 125 13.90 -9.70 20.52
CA PRO A 125 14.19 -9.46 21.92
C PRO A 125 13.90 -7.99 22.20
N LEU A 126 13.01 -7.72 23.15
CA LEU A 126 12.91 -6.37 23.71
C LEU A 126 14.23 -6.09 24.43
N ASP A 127 15.19 -5.46 23.75
CA ASP A 127 16.34 -4.88 24.43
C ASP A 127 15.82 -3.71 25.27
N ILE A 128 15.54 -4.00 26.55
CA ILE A 128 15.17 -3.01 27.58
C ILE A 128 16.24 -1.92 27.72
N SER A 129 17.45 -2.17 27.18
CA SER A 129 18.57 -1.24 27.12
C SER A 129 18.33 0.00 26.24
N GLU A 130 17.41 -0.02 25.26
CA GLU A 130 17.07 1.19 24.48
C GLU A 130 15.94 2.03 25.11
N LEU A 131 15.31 1.54 26.18
CA LEU A 131 14.28 2.29 26.91
C LEU A 131 14.86 3.43 27.78
N GLY A 132 16.20 3.51 27.89
CA GLY A 132 16.89 4.45 28.79
C GLY A 132 17.40 5.75 28.18
N SER A 133 17.41 5.92 26.86
CA SER A 133 18.05 7.10 26.26
C SER A 133 17.60 7.41 24.84
N SER A 134 16.42 8.02 24.71
CA SER A 134 16.29 9.17 23.80
C SER A 134 15.06 9.97 24.14
N GLN A 135 15.34 11.21 24.54
CA GLN A 135 14.38 12.28 24.67
C GLN A 135 13.49 12.39 23.44
N ALA A 136 12.24 12.76 23.69
CA ALA A 136 11.25 13.11 22.70
C ALA A 136 11.79 14.12 21.67
N ILE A 137 12.11 13.63 20.48
CA ILE A 137 11.99 14.41 19.26
C ILE A 137 10.82 13.79 18.54
N ALA A 138 9.63 14.36 18.71
CA ALA A 138 8.52 14.05 17.83
C ALA A 138 8.91 14.54 16.42
N PRO A 139 9.13 13.66 15.43
CA PRO A 139 9.12 14.14 14.06
C PRO A 139 7.69 14.61 13.81
N SER A 140 7.52 15.88 13.49
CA SER A 140 6.28 16.45 12.97
C SER A 140 5.99 15.89 11.57
N ASN A 141 5.91 14.57 11.45
CA ASN A 141 5.40 13.88 10.29
C ASN A 141 3.88 13.80 10.44
N ALA A 142 3.25 14.97 10.56
CA ALA A 142 1.83 15.05 10.25
C ALA A 142 1.68 14.50 8.83
N PRO A 143 0.85 13.47 8.59
CA PRO A 143 0.60 13.02 7.23
C PRO A 143 0.15 14.26 6.45
N LYS A 144 0.74 14.50 5.27
CA LYS A 144 0.28 15.58 4.39
C LYS A 144 -1.14 15.25 3.96
N VAL A 145 -2.11 15.64 4.80
CA VAL A 145 -3.53 15.40 4.61
C VAL A 145 -3.92 16.15 3.35
N VAL A 146 -4.26 15.40 2.31
CA VAL A 146 -4.78 15.99 1.09
C VAL A 146 -6.21 16.39 1.41
N ASN A 147 -6.45 17.69 1.60
CA ASN A 147 -7.80 18.22 1.72
C ASN A 147 -8.51 18.05 0.36
N ILE A 148 -9.46 17.12 0.31
CA ILE A 148 -10.17 16.72 -0.92
C ILE A 148 -10.98 17.90 -1.46
N GLU A 149 -11.52 18.77 -0.60
CA GLU A 149 -12.31 19.94 -1.01
C GLU A 149 -11.46 21.01 -1.70
N GLN A 150 -10.27 21.30 -1.15
CA GLN A 150 -9.31 22.21 -1.77
C GLN A 150 -8.79 21.70 -3.12
N PHE A 151 -8.69 20.38 -3.29
CA PHE A 151 -8.32 19.77 -4.57
C PHE A 151 -9.43 19.92 -5.62
N ARG A 152 -10.70 19.75 -5.24
CA ARG A 152 -11.86 19.92 -6.14
C ARG A 152 -11.96 21.35 -6.70
N GLN A 153 -11.57 22.38 -5.93
CA GLN A 153 -11.60 23.78 -6.38
C GLN A 153 -10.58 24.11 -7.47
N LYS A 154 -9.39 23.49 -7.44
CA LYS A 154 -8.32 23.76 -8.41
C LYS A 154 -8.57 23.18 -9.81
N ILE A 155 -9.56 22.30 -9.97
CA ILE A 155 -9.79 21.54 -11.21
C ILE A 155 -11.08 21.98 -11.91
N ARG A 156 -11.79 23.00 -11.41
CA ARG A 156 -12.91 23.56 -12.17
C ARG A 156 -12.37 24.21 -13.46
N PRO A 157 -12.80 23.74 -14.64
CA PRO A 157 -12.47 24.42 -15.89
C PRO A 157 -13.18 25.78 -15.89
N ARG A 158 -12.47 26.81 -16.36
CA ARG A 158 -13.11 28.04 -16.85
C ARG A 158 -13.87 27.73 -18.13
#